data_AF-A0A6C0D2V2-F1
#
_entry.id   AF-A0A6C0D2V2-F1
#
_cell.length_a   1.000
_cell.length_b   1.000
_cell.length_c   1.000
_cell.angle_alpha   90.00
_cell.angle_beta   90.00
_cell.angle_gamma   90.00
#
_symmetry.space_group_name_H-M   'P 1'
#
loop_
_entity.id
_entity.type
_entity.pdbx_description
1 polymer ?
#
loop_
_entity_poly.entity_id
_entity_poly.type
_entity_poly.pdbx_seq_one_letter_code
_entity_poly.pdbx_strand_id
1 'polypeptide(L)'
;MNVMHLINERTPFYLVSCIFLFTNIVLSFISAFNKTTNSSDFFPIGGEYYGKSIHDSSVVDKLCWYFSQLTHHTIFLLFTYFLMALLNVKSEKFFKMVAPLALSISVLYFYFLYPKQKLKIHELSFSNFFSHFMIIFLVFGEFMYIKDYQFFETTNCLVFVISALLCVWINHLLRGVWSYNIIKLDRFSGWKMVSTTVLMMYAFSVMFYLFKYNHLEYFGFKAKYLRETSYFFSGIINIIFVLLFESKYK
;
A
#
# COMPACT_ATOMS: atom_id res chain seq x y z
N MET A 1 -14.45 36.41 -11.01
CA MET A 1 -13.57 35.44 -10.31
C MET A 1 -14.17 35.26 -8.93
N ASN A 2 -15.13 34.33 -8.78
CA ASN A 2 -15.92 34.18 -7.56
C ASN A 2 -15.19 33.25 -6.58
N VAL A 3 -14.72 33.81 -5.48
CA VAL A 3 -13.97 33.12 -4.40
C VAL A 3 -14.90 32.37 -3.43
N MET A 4 -16.21 32.35 -3.68
CA MET A 4 -17.20 31.91 -2.70
C MET A 4 -17.79 30.52 -3.02
N HIS A 5 -16.92 29.51 -3.09
CA HIS A 5 -17.32 28.10 -2.96
C HIS A 5 -16.15 27.23 -2.44
N LEU A 6 -15.30 27.80 -1.56
CA LEU A 6 -14.07 27.13 -1.13
C LEU A 6 -14.30 25.99 -0.12
N ILE A 7 -15.46 25.97 0.57
CA ILE A 7 -15.76 25.02 1.65
C ILE A 7 -16.94 24.14 1.21
N ASN A 8 -16.66 22.86 1.04
CA ASN A 8 -17.66 21.81 0.85
C ASN A 8 -17.96 21.17 2.22
N GLU A 9 -19.09 20.47 2.38
CA GLU A 9 -19.42 19.71 3.59
C GLU A 9 -18.33 18.70 4.00
N ARG A 10 -17.46 18.35 3.05
CA ARG A 10 -16.34 17.40 3.21
C ARG A 10 -15.02 18.05 3.57
N THR A 11 -14.91 19.37 3.48
CA THR A 11 -13.70 20.10 3.86
C THR A 11 -13.24 19.79 5.29
N PRO A 12 -14.13 19.65 6.30
CA PRO A 12 -13.73 19.19 7.63
C PRO A 12 -13.11 17.78 7.63
N PHE A 13 -13.70 16.84 6.88
CA PHE A 13 -13.15 15.49 6.72
C PHE A 13 -11.75 15.54 6.08
N TYR A 14 -11.57 16.28 4.99
CA TYR A 14 -10.27 16.43 4.32
C TYR A 14 -9.23 17.08 5.21
N LEU A 15 -9.60 18.09 5.99
CA LEU A 15 -8.71 18.75 6.93
C LEU A 15 -8.23 17.79 8.02
N VAL A 16 -9.16 17.06 8.66
CA VAL A 16 -8.83 16.07 9.70
C VAL A 16 -7.96 14.96 9.13
N SER A 17 -8.28 14.45 7.93
CA SER A 17 -7.46 13.46 7.22
C SER A 17 -6.04 13.96 6.97
N CYS A 18 -5.88 15.21 6.53
CA CYS A 18 -4.56 15.80 6.29
C CYS A 18 -3.76 15.93 7.59
N ILE A 19 -4.36 16.46 8.65
CA ILE A 19 -3.69 16.62 9.96
C ILE A 19 -3.26 15.26 10.50
N PHE A 20 -4.14 14.27 10.42
CA PHE A 20 -3.86 12.92 10.88
C PHE A 20 -2.71 12.27 10.10
N LEU A 21 -2.80 12.27 8.77
CA LEU A 21 -1.78 11.65 7.92
C LEU A 21 -0.44 12.40 8.03
N PHE A 22 -0.45 13.73 8.14
CA PHE A 22 0.74 14.53 8.36
C PHE A 22 1.39 14.21 9.70
N THR A 23 0.62 14.14 10.78
CA THR A 23 1.12 13.76 12.11
C THR A 23 1.75 12.37 12.06
N ASN A 24 1.11 11.43 11.37
CA ASN A 24 1.64 10.08 11.21
C ASN A 24 2.95 10.07 10.42
N ILE A 25 3.06 10.84 9.33
CA ILE A 25 4.31 11.02 8.56
C ILE A 25 5.41 11.58 9.44
N VAL A 26 5.13 12.64 10.22
CA VAL A 26 6.12 13.26 11.12
C VAL A 26 6.58 12.27 12.19
N LEU A 27 5.64 11.58 12.85
CA LEU A 27 5.97 10.59 13.88
C LEU A 27 6.74 9.39 13.31
N SER A 28 6.37 8.89 12.12
CA SER A 28 7.09 7.80 11.48
C SER A 28 8.49 8.22 11.04
N PHE A 29 8.66 9.46 10.61
CA PHE A 29 9.97 10.03 10.28
C PHE A 29 10.84 10.16 11.53
N ILE A 30 10.35 10.74 12.62
CA ILE A 30 11.07 10.83 13.90
C ILE A 30 11.46 9.43 14.40
N SER A 31 10.51 8.48 14.37
CA SER A 31 10.74 7.10 14.77
C SER A 31 11.83 6.42 13.92
N ALA A 32 11.80 6.61 12.60
CA ALA A 32 12.83 6.10 11.71
C ALA A 32 14.21 6.65 12.10
N PHE A 33 14.35 7.96 12.32
CA PHE A 33 15.64 8.56 12.63
C PHE A 33 16.21 8.18 14.01
N ASN A 34 15.32 7.91 14.98
CA ASN A 34 15.67 7.55 16.35
C ASN A 34 15.91 6.05 16.57
N LYS A 35 15.70 5.19 15.57
CA LYS A 35 16.05 3.77 15.68
C LYS A 35 17.56 3.59 15.80
N THR A 36 17.98 2.81 16.79
CA THR A 36 19.39 2.49 17.10
C THR A 36 19.76 1.04 16.79
N THR A 37 18.79 0.21 16.41
CA THR A 37 18.98 -1.20 16.10
C THR A 37 18.32 -1.56 14.77
N ASN A 38 18.97 -2.40 13.96
CA ASN A 38 18.34 -2.87 12.73
C ASN A 38 17.34 -3.98 13.05
N SER A 39 16.10 -3.79 12.61
CA SER A 39 15.02 -4.77 12.71
C SER A 39 15.08 -5.77 11.55
N SER A 40 14.12 -6.71 11.53
CA SER A 40 13.91 -7.63 10.40
C SER A 40 13.89 -6.91 9.05
N ASP A 41 13.35 -5.69 9.01
CA ASP A 41 13.24 -4.89 7.78
C ASP A 41 14.53 -4.19 7.31
N PHE A 42 15.69 -4.53 7.89
CA PHE A 42 17.01 -3.93 7.66
C PHE A 42 16.99 -2.40 7.67
N PHE A 43 17.44 -1.79 8.76
CA PHE A 43 17.57 -0.33 8.87
C PHE A 43 19.03 0.08 8.52
N PRO A 44 19.28 1.23 7.88
CA PRO A 44 20.62 1.65 7.47
C PRO A 44 21.40 2.21 8.68
N ILE A 45 21.82 1.30 9.55
CA ILE A 45 22.88 1.53 10.53
C ILE A 45 24.03 0.62 10.12
N GLY A 46 25.21 1.22 9.99
CA GLY A 46 26.42 0.53 9.60
C GLY A 46 26.73 -0.65 10.52
N GLY A 47 27.35 -1.68 9.95
CA GLY A 47 27.66 -2.91 10.67
C GLY A 47 27.78 -4.10 9.72
N GLU A 48 27.91 -5.29 10.29
CA GLU A 48 28.02 -6.54 9.53
C GLU A 48 26.65 -7.24 9.48
N TYR A 49 26.11 -7.40 8.27
CA TYR A 49 24.84 -8.08 8.03
C TYR A 49 25.05 -9.26 7.08
N TYR A 50 24.77 -10.47 7.57
CA TYR A 50 24.93 -11.71 6.79
C TYR A 50 26.31 -11.84 6.12
N GLY A 51 27.39 -11.44 6.82
CA GLY A 51 28.76 -11.51 6.31
C GLY A 51 29.13 -10.44 5.28
N LYS A 52 28.26 -9.43 5.07
CA LYS A 52 28.57 -8.24 4.27
C LYS A 52 28.71 -7.03 5.20
N SER A 53 29.82 -6.30 5.09
CA SER A 53 29.95 -5.00 5.75
C SER A 53 29.10 -3.97 5.03
N ILE A 54 28.23 -3.30 5.76
CA ILE A 54 27.41 -2.22 5.26
C ILE A 54 27.86 -0.94 5.94
N HIS A 55 28.13 0.08 5.14
CA HIS A 55 28.64 1.37 5.61
C HIS A 55 27.53 2.43 5.75
N ASP A 56 26.28 2.07 5.45
CA ASP A 56 25.10 2.93 5.51
C ASP A 56 24.88 3.47 6.92
N SER A 57 25.27 4.72 7.13
CA SER A 57 25.09 5.41 8.42
C SER A 57 24.71 6.88 8.24
N SER A 58 24.61 7.35 7.00
CA SER A 58 24.31 8.74 6.71
C SER A 58 22.81 9.05 6.83
N VAL A 59 22.50 10.33 7.00
CA VAL A 59 21.12 10.84 6.94
C VAL A 59 20.47 10.51 5.59
N VAL A 60 21.23 10.54 4.50
CA VAL A 60 20.76 10.20 3.15
C VAL A 60 20.36 8.73 3.07
N ASP A 61 21.11 7.83 3.72
CA ASP A 61 20.79 6.40 3.69
C ASP A 61 19.47 6.10 4.41
N LYS A 62 19.26 6.76 5.56
CA LYS A 62 18.00 6.72 6.33
C LYS A 62 16.83 7.26 5.53
N LEU A 63 17.00 8.37 4.82
CA LEU A 63 15.98 8.92 3.91
C LEU A 63 15.63 7.95 2.79
N CYS A 64 16.64 7.44 2.08
CA CYS A 64 16.45 6.48 1.00
C CYS A 64 15.77 5.19 1.50
N TRP A 65 16.11 4.72 2.69
CA TRP A 65 15.41 3.58 3.30
C TRP A 65 13.95 3.90 3.62
N TYR A 66 13.68 5.05 4.24
CA TYR A 66 12.33 5.48 4.59
C TYR A 66 11.44 5.57 3.36
N PHE A 67 11.93 6.21 2.30
CA PHE A 67 11.30 6.26 0.96
C PHE A 67 11.57 5.00 0.12
N SER A 68 11.98 3.88 0.70
CA SER A 68 11.91 2.56 0.03
C SER A 68 10.75 1.74 0.58
N GLN A 69 10.18 2.15 1.71
CA GLN A 69 9.12 1.41 2.38
C GLN A 69 7.75 1.74 1.77
N LEU A 70 7.11 0.74 1.15
CA LEU A 70 5.72 0.80 0.70
C LEU A 70 4.71 1.31 1.74
N THR A 71 4.89 0.98 3.02
CA THR A 71 4.06 1.50 4.12
C THR A 71 4.11 3.02 4.17
N HIS A 72 5.31 3.60 4.21
CA HIS A 72 5.51 5.05 4.26
C HIS A 72 5.06 5.74 2.97
N HIS A 73 5.34 5.17 1.80
CA HIS A 73 4.85 5.72 0.53
C HIS A 73 3.34 5.82 0.50
N THR A 74 2.64 4.79 0.98
CA THR A 74 1.19 4.75 0.87
C THR A 74 0.52 5.79 1.76
N ILE A 75 1.09 6.04 2.94
CA ILE A 75 0.69 7.16 3.80
C ILE A 75 0.92 8.49 3.08
N PHE A 76 2.07 8.66 2.43
CA PHE A 76 2.40 9.87 1.68
C PHE A 76 1.47 10.10 0.47
N LEU A 77 1.12 9.05 -0.26
CA LEU A 77 0.20 9.10 -1.40
C LEU A 77 -1.22 9.46 -0.94
N LEU A 78 -1.70 8.87 0.16
CA LEU A 78 -2.99 9.25 0.76
C LEU A 78 -2.97 10.68 1.25
N PHE A 79 -1.91 11.12 1.91
CA PHE A 79 -1.75 12.51 2.35
C PHE A 79 -1.84 13.46 1.15
N THR A 80 -1.09 13.17 0.09
CA THR A 80 -1.10 13.95 -1.15
C THR A 80 -2.50 14.02 -1.75
N TYR A 81 -3.21 12.89 -1.79
CA TYR A 81 -4.59 12.87 -2.28
C TYR A 81 -5.52 13.76 -1.44
N PHE A 82 -5.51 13.62 -0.12
CA PHE A 82 -6.39 14.40 0.76
C PHE A 82 -6.02 15.89 0.78
N LEU A 83 -4.74 16.22 0.63
CA LEU A 83 -4.29 17.60 0.48
C LEU A 83 -4.79 18.20 -0.84
N MET A 84 -4.68 17.46 -1.94
CA MET A 84 -5.25 17.87 -3.22
C MET A 84 -6.77 18.04 -3.13
N ALA A 85 -7.46 17.14 -2.44
CA ALA A 85 -8.90 17.24 -2.19
C ALA A 85 -9.26 18.47 -1.35
N LEU A 86 -8.47 18.79 -0.32
CA LEU A 86 -8.61 20.00 0.49
C LEU A 86 -8.44 21.28 -0.34
N LEU A 87 -7.52 21.26 -1.30
CA LEU A 87 -7.29 22.35 -2.27
C LEU A 87 -8.29 22.36 -3.43
N ASN A 88 -9.34 21.52 -3.40
CA ASN A 88 -10.32 21.34 -4.47
C ASN A 88 -9.75 20.86 -5.83
N VAL A 89 -8.53 20.29 -5.85
CA VAL A 89 -7.88 19.70 -7.04
C VAL A 89 -7.97 18.16 -6.97
N LYS A 90 -9.15 17.63 -6.63
CA LYS A 90 -9.32 16.18 -6.41
C LYS A 90 -9.13 15.37 -7.69
N SER A 91 -8.47 14.21 -7.57
CA SER A 91 -8.32 13.24 -8.67
C SER A 91 -8.89 11.89 -8.26
N GLU A 92 -10.07 11.54 -8.76
CA GLU A 92 -10.71 10.25 -8.49
C GLU A 92 -9.87 9.09 -9.02
N LYS A 93 -9.22 9.25 -10.19
CA LYS A 93 -8.33 8.25 -10.76
C LYS A 93 -7.16 7.93 -9.83
N PHE A 94 -6.57 8.96 -9.21
CA PHE A 94 -5.49 8.78 -8.25
C PHE A 94 -5.97 8.04 -7.00
N PHE A 95 -7.13 8.40 -6.47
CA PHE A 95 -7.72 7.70 -5.33
C PHE A 95 -7.96 6.22 -5.61
N LYS A 96 -8.55 5.88 -6.76
CA LYS A 96 -8.83 4.49 -7.17
C LYS A 96 -7.56 3.63 -7.28
N MET A 97 -6.39 4.24 -7.49
CA MET A 97 -5.11 3.54 -7.46
C MET A 97 -4.56 3.37 -6.04
N VAL A 98 -4.60 4.43 -5.24
CA VAL A 98 -3.98 4.48 -3.90
C VAL A 98 -4.81 3.73 -2.86
N ALA A 99 -6.15 3.76 -2.95
CA ALA A 99 -7.04 3.17 -1.96
C ALA A 99 -6.91 1.64 -1.84
N PRO A 100 -6.91 0.84 -2.93
CA PRO A 100 -6.70 -0.61 -2.83
C PRO A 100 -5.31 -0.95 -2.26
N LEU A 101 -4.28 -0.17 -2.60
CA LEU A 101 -2.92 -0.32 -2.07
C LEU A 101 -2.89 -0.09 -0.55
N ALA A 102 -3.52 0.99 -0.09
CA ALA A 102 -3.59 1.35 1.33
C ALA A 102 -4.32 0.30 2.18
N LEU A 103 -5.43 -0.25 1.66
CA LEU A 103 -6.12 -1.37 2.32
C LEU A 103 -5.25 -2.62 2.34
N SER A 104 -4.60 -2.94 1.22
CA SER A 104 -3.72 -4.12 1.13
C SER A 104 -2.63 -4.07 2.18
N ILE A 105 -1.88 -2.97 2.25
CA ILE A 105 -0.79 -2.82 3.21
C ILE A 105 -1.32 -2.87 4.64
N SER A 106 -2.46 -2.24 4.91
CA SER A 106 -3.04 -2.22 6.26
C SER A 106 -3.49 -3.60 6.72
N VAL A 107 -4.08 -4.41 5.85
CA VAL A 107 -4.49 -5.78 6.21
C VAL A 107 -3.28 -6.74 6.21
N LEU A 108 -2.34 -6.58 5.28
CA LEU A 108 -1.10 -7.35 5.26
C LEU A 108 -0.22 -7.10 6.49
N TYR A 109 -0.26 -5.90 7.06
CA TYR A 109 0.37 -5.61 8.35
C TYR A 109 -0.14 -6.56 9.44
N PHE A 110 -1.47 -6.70 9.57
CA PHE A 110 -2.08 -7.61 10.53
C PHE A 110 -1.89 -9.09 10.18
N TYR A 111 -1.77 -9.43 8.89
CA TYR A 111 -1.63 -10.82 8.46
C TYR A 111 -0.19 -11.36 8.52
N PHE A 112 0.80 -10.56 8.14
CA PHE A 112 2.20 -11.02 8.01
C PHE A 112 3.12 -10.57 9.14
N LEU A 113 3.00 -9.31 9.57
CA LEU A 113 3.90 -8.76 10.59
C LEU A 113 3.44 -9.14 11.98
N TYR A 114 2.14 -9.07 12.25
CA TYR A 114 1.62 -9.27 13.59
C TYR A 114 1.83 -10.70 14.15
N PRO A 115 1.55 -11.80 13.42
CA PRO A 115 1.73 -13.15 13.97
C PRO A 115 3.20 -13.53 14.22
N LYS A 116 4.15 -12.77 13.68
CA LYS A 116 5.60 -12.99 13.83
C LYS A 116 6.21 -12.14 14.93
N GLN A 117 5.46 -11.19 15.48
CA GLN A 117 5.89 -10.40 16.63
C GLN A 117 5.49 -11.15 17.90
N LYS A 118 6.38 -11.22 18.90
CA LYS A 118 6.08 -11.79 20.23
C LYS A 118 5.15 -10.89 21.07
N LEU A 119 4.39 -10.00 20.42
CA LEU A 119 3.59 -8.96 21.04
C LEU A 119 2.11 -9.31 20.92
N LYS A 120 1.34 -9.07 21.97
CA LYS A 120 -0.13 -9.19 21.98
C LYS A 120 -0.78 -7.93 21.36
N ILE A 121 -2.04 -8.00 20.93
CA ILE A 121 -2.67 -6.92 20.11
C ILE A 121 -2.71 -5.61 20.90
N HIS A 122 -2.95 -5.70 22.21
CA HIS A 122 -2.98 -4.55 23.11
C HIS A 122 -1.60 -3.97 23.42
N GLU A 123 -0.51 -4.69 23.09
CA GLU A 123 0.88 -4.24 23.26
C GLU A 123 1.40 -3.51 22.01
N LEU A 124 0.63 -3.54 20.90
CA LEU A 124 0.92 -2.68 19.75
C LEU A 124 0.87 -1.22 20.19
N SER A 125 1.88 -0.45 19.79
CA SER A 125 1.84 0.99 19.98
C SER A 125 0.58 1.53 19.31
N PHE A 126 -0.13 2.42 20.02
CA PHE A 126 -1.29 3.12 19.48
C PHE A 126 -0.97 3.69 18.09
N SER A 127 0.24 4.22 17.89
CA SER A 127 0.72 4.74 16.61
C SER A 127 0.63 3.76 15.43
N ASN A 128 0.84 2.46 15.65
CA ASN A 128 0.89 1.47 14.57
C ASN A 128 -0.48 0.82 14.35
N PHE A 129 -1.18 0.45 15.42
CA PHE A 129 -2.53 -0.14 15.29
C PHE A 129 -3.56 0.90 14.81
N PHE A 130 -3.58 2.06 15.46
CA PHE A 130 -4.53 3.13 15.15
C PHE A 130 -4.30 3.69 13.74
N SER A 131 -3.04 3.78 13.27
CA SER A 131 -2.78 4.27 11.93
C SER A 131 -3.36 3.41 10.83
N HIS A 132 -3.21 2.08 10.91
CA HIS A 132 -3.80 1.17 9.94
C HIS A 132 -5.33 1.20 9.99
N PHE A 133 -5.93 1.25 11.18
CA PHE A 133 -7.38 1.37 11.32
C PHE A 133 -7.92 2.68 10.73
N MET A 134 -7.28 3.80 11.03
CA MET A 134 -7.67 5.11 10.50
C MET A 134 -7.51 5.19 8.99
N ILE A 135 -6.44 4.62 8.41
CA ILE A 135 -6.27 4.53 6.96
C ILE A 135 -7.46 3.79 6.31
N ILE A 136 -7.89 2.68 6.90
CA ILE A 136 -9.07 1.93 6.42
C ILE A 136 -10.31 2.84 6.48
N PHE A 137 -10.55 3.51 7.60
CA PHE A 137 -11.67 4.44 7.74
C PHE A 137 -11.65 5.57 6.71
N LEU A 138 -10.50 6.22 6.50
CA LEU A 138 -10.34 7.30 5.52
C LEU A 138 -10.63 6.83 4.09
N VAL A 139 -10.14 5.64 3.74
CA VAL A 139 -10.39 5.04 2.43
C VAL A 139 -11.87 4.76 2.23
N PHE A 140 -12.55 4.13 3.18
CA PHE A 140 -14.00 3.88 3.05
C PHE A 140 -14.81 5.18 3.05
N GLY A 141 -14.44 6.14 3.89
CA GLY A 141 -15.10 7.46 3.95
C GLY A 141 -15.07 8.17 2.61
N GLU A 142 -13.92 8.23 1.94
CA GLU A 142 -13.84 8.85 0.61
C GLU A 142 -14.45 7.98 -0.49
N PHE A 143 -14.30 6.65 -0.41
CA PHE A 143 -14.82 5.73 -1.41
C PHE A 143 -16.32 5.87 -1.63
N MET A 144 -17.10 6.10 -0.56
CA MET A 144 -18.55 6.34 -0.66
C MET A 144 -18.91 7.48 -1.61
N TYR A 145 -18.03 8.46 -1.77
CA TYR A 145 -18.25 9.66 -2.55
C TYR A 145 -17.74 9.60 -3.99
N ILE A 146 -16.95 8.60 -4.36
CA ILE A 146 -16.54 8.36 -5.74
C ILE A 146 -17.78 7.96 -6.54
N LYS A 147 -18.05 8.64 -7.67
CA LYS A 147 -19.30 8.44 -8.42
C LYS A 147 -19.32 7.14 -9.22
N ASP A 148 -18.27 6.89 -9.99
CA ASP A 148 -18.16 5.75 -10.88
C ASP A 148 -16.87 4.99 -10.61
N TYR A 149 -16.89 3.67 -10.79
CA TYR A 149 -15.71 2.81 -10.69
C TYR A 149 -15.75 1.78 -11.81
N GLN A 150 -15.19 2.04 -12.97
CA GLN A 150 -15.30 1.11 -14.09
C GLN A 150 -14.47 -0.15 -13.86
N PHE A 151 -14.90 -1.28 -14.43
CA PHE A 151 -14.24 -2.57 -14.17
C PHE A 151 -12.76 -2.59 -14.58
N PHE A 152 -12.39 -1.97 -15.71
CA PHE A 152 -10.97 -1.92 -16.11
C PHE A 152 -10.10 -1.10 -15.13
N GLU A 153 -10.69 -0.14 -14.41
CA GLU A 153 -9.97 0.67 -13.41
C GLU A 153 -9.53 -0.19 -12.22
N THR A 154 -10.11 -1.39 -12.05
CA THR A 154 -9.68 -2.32 -11.00
C THR A 154 -8.21 -2.72 -11.13
N THR A 155 -7.67 -2.68 -12.35
CA THR A 155 -6.29 -3.06 -12.67
C THR A 155 -5.28 -1.93 -12.47
N ASN A 156 -5.73 -0.68 -12.33
CA ASN A 156 -4.85 0.48 -12.22
C ASN A 156 -3.93 0.43 -10.98
N CYS A 157 -4.36 -0.25 -9.91
CA CYS A 157 -3.54 -0.45 -8.71
C CYS A 157 -2.24 -1.24 -8.97
N LEU A 158 -2.18 -2.04 -10.05
CA LEU A 158 -0.99 -2.86 -10.39
C LEU A 158 0.21 -2.04 -10.83
N VAL A 159 -0.02 -0.83 -11.36
CA VAL A 159 1.08 0.09 -11.71
C VAL A 159 1.98 0.32 -10.50
N PHE A 160 1.38 0.45 -9.31
CA PHE A 160 2.14 0.61 -8.06
C PHE A 160 2.93 -0.64 -7.67
N VAL A 161 2.44 -1.85 -7.97
CA VAL A 161 3.22 -3.07 -7.71
C VAL A 161 4.45 -3.14 -8.60
N ILE A 162 4.32 -2.79 -9.88
CA ILE A 162 5.47 -2.77 -10.79
C ILE A 162 6.50 -1.74 -10.32
N SER A 163 6.05 -0.52 -9.99
CA SER A 163 6.93 0.51 -9.43
C SER A 163 7.58 0.06 -8.12
N ALA A 164 6.83 -0.59 -7.23
CA ALA A 164 7.34 -1.14 -5.98
C ALA A 164 8.44 -2.19 -6.19
N LEU A 165 8.21 -3.15 -7.11
CA LEU A 165 9.18 -4.19 -7.43
C LEU A 165 10.46 -3.60 -8.04
N LEU A 166 10.33 -2.58 -8.89
CA LEU A 166 11.48 -1.85 -9.42
C LEU A 166 12.27 -1.15 -8.30
N CYS A 167 11.60 -0.50 -7.34
CA CYS A 167 12.28 0.10 -6.20
C CYS A 167 13.00 -0.93 -5.33
N VAL A 168 12.38 -2.09 -5.07
CA VAL A 168 13.01 -3.20 -4.33
C VAL A 168 14.25 -3.72 -5.07
N TRP A 169 14.14 -3.87 -6.39
CA TRP A 169 15.23 -4.33 -7.24
C TRP A 169 16.39 -3.34 -7.29
N ILE A 170 16.11 -2.05 -7.52
CA ILE A 170 17.12 -0.98 -7.51
C ILE A 170 17.82 -0.93 -6.15
N ASN A 171 17.08 -1.02 -5.05
CA ASN A 171 17.65 -1.06 -3.71
C ASN A 171 18.59 -2.26 -3.51
N HIS A 172 18.20 -3.44 -4.02
CA HIS A 172 19.06 -4.62 -4.00
C HIS A 172 20.34 -4.42 -4.81
N LEU A 173 20.26 -3.82 -6.01
CA LEU A 173 21.45 -3.56 -6.84
C LEU A 173 22.39 -2.54 -6.20
N LEU A 174 21.86 -1.50 -5.57
CA LEU A 174 22.68 -0.43 -4.97
C LEU A 174 23.31 -0.83 -3.64
N ARG A 175 22.62 -1.63 -2.82
CA ARG A 175 23.03 -1.91 -1.43
C ARG A 175 23.36 -3.38 -1.17
N GLY A 176 23.03 -4.28 -2.09
CA GLY A 176 23.23 -5.73 -1.94
C GLY A 176 22.33 -6.39 -0.90
N VAL A 177 21.29 -5.68 -0.41
CA VAL A 177 20.32 -6.13 0.60
C VAL A 177 18.90 -5.97 0.08
N TRP A 178 18.04 -6.95 0.38
CA TRP A 178 16.63 -6.93 -0.01
C TRP A 178 15.81 -5.99 0.89
N SER A 179 14.94 -5.16 0.30
CA SER A 179 14.00 -4.33 1.06
C SER A 179 13.11 -5.20 1.95
N TYR A 180 12.93 -4.79 3.20
CA TYR A 180 12.22 -5.52 4.25
C TYR A 180 12.87 -6.86 4.68
N ASN A 181 13.94 -7.35 4.03
CA ASN A 181 14.48 -8.71 4.21
C ASN A 181 13.44 -9.86 4.10
N ILE A 182 12.19 -9.53 3.76
CA ILE A 182 11.06 -10.43 3.61
C ILE A 182 10.81 -10.65 2.10
N ILE A 183 10.98 -9.61 1.28
CA ILE A 183 10.78 -9.69 -0.17
C ILE A 183 12.11 -10.02 -0.86
N LYS A 184 12.44 -11.31 -0.85
CA LYS A 184 13.62 -11.89 -1.50
C LYS A 184 13.27 -12.34 -2.92
N LEU A 185 13.46 -11.47 -3.92
CA LEU A 185 13.09 -11.75 -5.32
C LEU A 185 13.99 -12.81 -5.99
N ASP A 186 15.11 -13.16 -5.36
CA ASP A 186 15.93 -14.33 -5.72
C ASP A 186 15.32 -15.67 -5.28
N ARG A 187 14.28 -15.66 -4.45
CA ARG A 187 13.67 -16.86 -3.88
C ARG A 187 12.19 -16.95 -4.22
N PHE A 188 11.74 -18.20 -4.38
CA PHE A 188 10.31 -18.48 -4.56
C PHE A 188 9.44 -17.92 -3.44
N SER A 189 9.93 -17.90 -2.18
CA SER A 189 9.18 -17.33 -1.05
C SER A 189 8.91 -15.82 -1.20
N GLY A 190 9.81 -15.06 -1.84
CA GLY A 190 9.57 -13.64 -2.14
C GLY A 190 8.54 -13.47 -3.23
N TRP A 191 8.64 -14.23 -4.33
CA TRP A 191 7.63 -14.23 -5.40
C TRP A 191 6.25 -14.66 -4.90
N LYS A 192 6.18 -15.64 -3.99
CA LYS A 192 4.94 -16.02 -3.32
C LYS A 192 4.31 -14.82 -2.59
N MET A 193 5.11 -14.08 -1.81
CA MET A 193 4.62 -12.91 -1.06
C MET A 193 4.11 -11.81 -2.00
N VAL A 194 4.85 -11.52 -3.07
CA VAL A 194 4.45 -10.56 -4.10
C VAL A 194 3.13 -10.99 -4.74
N SER A 195 3.01 -12.24 -5.16
CA SER A 195 1.79 -12.82 -5.72
C SER A 195 0.60 -12.73 -4.78
N THR A 196 0.76 -13.07 -3.50
CA THR A 196 -0.30 -12.91 -2.49
C THR A 196 -0.71 -11.45 -2.30
N THR A 197 0.25 -10.53 -2.36
CA THR A 197 0.00 -9.08 -2.24
C THR A 197 -0.79 -8.56 -3.45
N VAL A 198 -0.42 -9.00 -4.66
CA VAL A 198 -1.12 -8.66 -5.91
C VAL A 198 -2.57 -9.15 -5.87
N LEU A 199 -2.80 -10.40 -5.48
CA LEU A 199 -4.15 -10.96 -5.37
C LEU A 199 -5.01 -10.19 -4.38
N MET A 200 -4.44 -9.84 -3.23
CA MET A 200 -5.17 -9.12 -2.19
C MET A 200 -5.51 -7.69 -2.61
N MET A 201 -4.58 -6.99 -3.24
CA MET A 201 -4.80 -5.65 -3.77
C MET A 201 -5.86 -5.66 -4.88
N TYR A 202 -5.81 -6.65 -5.77
CA TYR A 202 -6.84 -6.83 -6.75
C TYR A 202 -8.19 -7.13 -6.12
N ALA A 203 -8.25 -8.01 -5.11
CA ALA A 203 -9.48 -8.34 -4.40
C ALA A 203 -10.12 -7.10 -3.76
N PHE A 204 -9.34 -6.21 -3.15
CA PHE A 204 -9.87 -4.94 -2.63
C PHE A 204 -10.37 -4.00 -3.74
N SER A 205 -9.66 -3.94 -4.85
CA SER A 205 -10.08 -3.14 -6.01
C SER A 205 -11.39 -3.64 -6.63
N VAL A 206 -11.58 -4.96 -6.71
CA VAL A 206 -12.84 -5.59 -7.14
C VAL A 206 -13.94 -5.41 -6.11
N MET A 207 -13.62 -5.52 -4.81
CA MET A 207 -14.57 -5.26 -3.73
C MET A 207 -15.15 -3.85 -3.85
N PHE A 208 -14.32 -2.84 -4.15
CA PHE A 208 -14.79 -1.48 -4.43
C PHE A 208 -15.73 -1.42 -5.64
N TYR A 209 -15.38 -2.07 -6.75
CA TYR A 209 -16.28 -2.19 -7.89
C TYR A 209 -17.65 -2.76 -7.49
N LEU A 210 -17.65 -3.91 -6.81
CA LEU A 210 -18.87 -4.61 -6.41
C LEU A 210 -19.72 -3.79 -5.43
N PHE A 211 -19.10 -3.12 -4.46
CA PHE A 211 -19.81 -2.24 -3.53
C PHE A 211 -20.43 -1.04 -4.24
N LYS A 212 -19.81 -0.52 -5.29
CA LYS A 212 -20.37 0.61 -6.03
C LYS A 212 -21.58 0.22 -6.87
N TYR A 213 -21.58 -0.96 -7.47
CA TYR A 213 -22.65 -1.41 -8.37
C TYR A 213 -23.56 -2.49 -7.79
N ASN A 214 -23.53 -2.69 -6.47
CA ASN A 214 -24.37 -3.68 -5.76
C ASN A 214 -25.88 -3.54 -6.03
N HIS A 215 -26.34 -2.34 -6.37
CA HIS A 215 -27.73 -1.97 -6.60
C HIS A 215 -28.17 -2.18 -8.05
N LEU A 216 -27.25 -2.48 -8.97
CA LEU A 216 -27.56 -2.75 -10.38
C LEU A 216 -27.65 -4.26 -10.63
N GLU A 217 -28.55 -4.66 -11.54
CA GLU A 217 -28.59 -6.03 -12.03
C GLU A 217 -27.23 -6.45 -12.60
N TYR A 218 -26.83 -7.69 -12.31
CA TYR A 218 -25.51 -8.23 -12.67
C TYR A 218 -24.33 -7.35 -12.22
N PHE A 219 -24.45 -6.58 -11.13
CA PHE A 219 -23.40 -5.67 -10.63
C PHE A 219 -22.90 -4.66 -11.68
N GLY A 220 -23.73 -4.30 -12.68
CA GLY A 220 -23.32 -3.42 -13.77
C GLY A 220 -22.32 -4.06 -14.76
N PHE A 221 -22.14 -5.39 -14.73
CA PHE A 221 -21.28 -6.09 -15.69
C PHE A 221 -21.79 -5.93 -17.11
N LYS A 222 -20.95 -5.37 -17.97
CA LYS A 222 -21.18 -5.28 -19.42
C LYS A 222 -20.14 -6.16 -20.12
N ALA A 223 -20.60 -7.17 -20.88
CA ALA A 223 -19.75 -8.16 -21.54
C ALA A 223 -18.62 -7.57 -22.41
N LYS A 224 -18.83 -6.37 -22.96
CA LYS A 224 -17.82 -5.61 -23.72
C LYS A 224 -16.54 -5.35 -22.91
N TYR A 225 -16.63 -5.00 -21.63
CA TYR A 225 -15.47 -4.64 -20.80
C TYR A 225 -14.70 -5.86 -20.29
N LEU A 226 -15.35 -7.01 -20.12
CA LEU A 226 -14.69 -8.27 -19.75
C LEU A 226 -13.65 -8.69 -20.79
N ARG A 227 -13.92 -8.45 -22.07
CA ARG A 227 -13.04 -8.80 -23.19
C ARG A 227 -11.74 -7.98 -23.18
N GLU A 228 -11.83 -6.69 -22.82
CA GLU A 228 -10.69 -5.78 -22.68
C GLU A 228 -9.78 -6.17 -21.49
N THR A 229 -10.34 -6.82 -20.46
CA THR A 229 -9.59 -7.28 -19.26
C THR A 229 -9.12 -8.74 -19.31
N SER A 230 -9.31 -9.44 -20.43
CA SER A 230 -9.08 -10.89 -20.58
C SER A 230 -7.64 -11.34 -20.28
N TYR A 231 -6.64 -10.62 -20.77
CA TYR A 231 -5.21 -10.90 -20.48
C TYR A 231 -4.90 -10.84 -18.99
N PHE A 232 -5.54 -9.90 -18.29
CA PHE A 232 -5.31 -9.70 -16.87
C PHE A 232 -5.96 -10.82 -16.03
N PHE A 233 -7.17 -11.25 -16.37
CA PHE A 233 -7.78 -12.42 -15.74
C PHE A 233 -6.97 -13.70 -15.94
N SER A 234 -6.39 -13.89 -17.13
CA SER A 234 -5.43 -14.98 -17.38
C SER A 234 -4.22 -14.91 -16.43
N GLY A 235 -3.68 -13.71 -16.20
CA GLY A 235 -2.63 -13.48 -15.21
C GLY A 235 -3.03 -13.85 -13.78
N ILE A 236 -4.22 -13.46 -13.33
CA ILE A 236 -4.73 -13.83 -12.00
C ILE A 236 -4.90 -15.34 -11.88
N ILE A 237 -5.51 -15.99 -12.88
CA ILE A 237 -5.72 -17.44 -12.89
C ILE A 237 -4.38 -18.17 -12.78
N ASN A 238 -3.36 -17.71 -13.50
CA ASN A 238 -2.01 -18.27 -13.40
C ASN A 238 -1.40 -18.08 -12.00
N ILE A 239 -1.56 -16.90 -11.39
CA ILE A 239 -1.07 -16.67 -10.02
C ILE A 239 -1.78 -17.61 -9.03
N ILE A 240 -3.10 -17.75 -9.12
CA ILE A 240 -3.89 -18.64 -8.27
C ILE A 240 -3.45 -20.10 -8.48
N PHE A 241 -3.29 -20.52 -9.73
CA PHE A 241 -2.85 -21.87 -10.07
C PHE A 241 -1.49 -22.20 -9.46
N VAL A 242 -0.50 -21.31 -9.61
CA VAL A 242 0.85 -21.48 -9.03
C VAL A 242 0.79 -21.59 -7.50
N LEU A 243 -0.02 -20.76 -6.84
CA LEU A 243 -0.15 -20.77 -5.39
C LEU A 243 -0.88 -22.02 -4.86
N LEU A 244 -1.92 -22.48 -5.56
CA LEU A 244 -2.67 -23.71 -5.22
C LEU A 244 -1.82 -24.96 -5.43
N PHE A 245 -1.05 -25.01 -6.52
CA PHE A 245 -0.13 -26.12 -6.78
C PHE A 245 0.87 -26.23 -5.62
N GLU A 246 1.53 -25.14 -5.23
CA GLU A 246 2.46 -25.15 -4.09
C GLU A 246 1.81 -25.62 -2.78
N SER A 247 0.59 -25.19 -2.46
CA SER A 247 -0.12 -25.60 -1.24
C SER A 247 -0.34 -27.11 -1.17
N LYS A 248 -0.32 -27.81 -2.30
CA LYS A 248 -0.55 -29.25 -2.40
C LYS A 248 0.76 -30.07 -2.36
N TYR A 249 1.91 -29.42 -2.53
CA TYR A 249 3.24 -30.05 -2.57
C TYR A 249 4.17 -29.57 -1.44
N LYS A 250 3.60 -29.00 -0.37
CA LYS A 250 4.23 -28.83 0.95
C LYS A 250 3.69 -29.87 1.90
#